data_AF-A0A821VUW9-F1
#
_entry.id   AF-A0A821VUW9-F1
#
_cell.length_a   1.000
_cell.length_b   1.000
_cell.length_c   1.000
_cell.angle_alpha   90.00
_cell.angle_beta   90.00
_cell.angle_gamma   90.00
#
_symmetry.space_group_name_H-M   'P 1'
#
loop_
_entity.id
_entity.type
_entity.pdbx_description
1 polymer ?
#
loop_
_entity_poly.entity_id
_entity_poly.type
_entity_poly.pdbx_seq_one_letter_code
_entity_poly.pdbx_strand_id
1 'polypeptide(L)'
;PTKFMVGTEQGRIVSCNRKGKNDAEKIGSVFPGHWGPVYALQRHPNFAKNFLSVGDWTVRIWSEELRDDCIMWTKPSMHAITDAQWSPTRSSIFYTTKMDGTLD
;
A
#
# COMPACT_ATOMS: atom_id res chain seq x y z
N PRO A 1 12.61 5.39 11.23
CA PRO A 1 12.32 6.14 9.98
C PRO A 1 11.56 7.46 10.26
N THR A 2 12.01 8.57 9.68
CA THR A 2 11.35 9.88 9.81
C THR A 2 10.16 10.03 8.87
N LYS A 3 10.25 9.46 7.66
CA LYS A 3 9.14 9.28 6.73
C LYS A 3 8.55 7.88 6.88
N PHE A 4 7.23 7.78 6.89
CA PHE A 4 6.48 6.53 7.01
C PHE A 4 5.15 6.66 6.27
N MET A 5 4.44 5.56 6.11
CA MET A 5 3.10 5.59 5.51
C MET A 5 2.10 4.93 6.44
N VAL A 6 0.84 5.33 6.34
CA VAL A 6 -0.27 4.84 7.16
C VAL A 6 -1.43 4.51 6.23
N GLY A 7 -1.95 3.29 6.32
CA GLY A 7 -3.24 2.92 5.74
C GLY A 7 -4.36 3.19 6.74
N THR A 8 -5.51 3.67 6.28
CA THR A 8 -6.68 3.94 7.13
C THR A 8 -7.81 2.95 6.85
N GLU A 9 -8.76 2.85 7.78
CA GLU A 9 -9.96 2.02 7.61
C GLU A 9 -10.93 2.58 6.55
N GLN A 10 -10.79 3.86 6.18
CA GLN A 10 -11.56 4.50 5.11
C GLN A 10 -10.88 4.37 3.73
N GLY A 11 -9.88 3.50 3.60
CA GLY A 11 -9.23 3.19 2.32
C GLY A 11 -8.24 4.24 1.82
N ARG A 12 -7.85 5.20 2.67
CA ARG A 12 -6.83 6.20 2.33
C ARG A 12 -5.46 5.72 2.75
N ILE A 13 -4.45 6.09 1.97
CA ILE A 13 -3.05 5.89 2.31
C ILE A 13 -2.41 7.26 2.47
N VAL A 14 -1.70 7.46 3.58
CA VAL A 14 -1.12 8.77 3.94
C VAL A 14 0.38 8.63 4.11
N SER A 15 1.15 9.43 3.39
CA SER A 15 2.59 9.59 3.60
C SER A 15 2.83 10.65 4.66
N CYS A 16 3.54 10.28 5.72
CA CYS A 16 3.77 11.12 6.90
C CYS A 16 5.26 11.39 7.11
N ASN A 17 5.58 12.57 7.66
CA ASN A 17 6.93 12.93 8.10
C ASN A 17 6.92 13.42 9.54
N ARG A 18 7.52 12.63 10.44
CA ARG A 18 7.58 12.92 11.88
C ARG A 18 8.31 14.23 12.22
N LYS A 19 9.22 14.68 11.34
CA LYS A 19 10.01 15.91 11.53
C LYS A 19 9.44 17.12 10.79
N GLY A 20 8.23 17.03 10.24
CA GLY A 20 7.56 18.18 9.60
C GLY A 20 7.30 19.30 10.61
N LYS A 21 7.59 20.54 10.21
CA LYS A 21 7.47 21.73 11.06
C LYS A 21 6.03 22.24 11.15
N ASN A 22 5.24 22.02 10.11
CA ASN A 22 3.82 22.35 10.04
C ASN A 22 2.99 21.12 9.63
N ASP A 23 1.67 21.26 9.64
CA ASP A 23 0.77 20.12 9.42
C ASP A 23 0.83 19.60 7.98
N ALA A 24 1.02 20.48 6.99
CA ALA A 24 1.21 20.08 5.59
C ALA A 24 2.52 19.32 5.37
N GLU A 25 3.56 19.59 6.15
CA GLU A 25 4.80 18.83 6.12
C GLU A 25 4.69 17.51 6.87
N LYS A 26 3.87 17.44 7.94
CA LYS A 26 3.63 16.20 8.69
C LYS A 26 2.78 15.22 7.90
N ILE A 27 1.77 15.71 7.18
CA ILE A 27 0.83 14.95 6.34
C ILE A 27 1.12 15.31 4.88
N GLY A 28 2.07 14.59 4.27
CA GLY A 28 2.65 14.99 2.98
C GLY A 28 1.79 14.67 1.77
N SER A 29 1.34 13.43 1.62
CA SER A 29 0.53 13.03 0.45
C SER A 29 -0.54 12.04 0.88
N VAL A 30 -1.73 12.18 0.28
CA VAL A 30 -2.88 11.32 0.54
C VAL A 30 -3.25 10.66 -0.78
N PHE A 31 -3.17 9.34 -0.82
CA PHE A 31 -3.51 8.53 -1.98
C PHE A 31 -4.95 7.99 -1.79
N PRO A 32 -5.90 8.33 -2.68
CA PRO A 32 -7.25 7.79 -2.65
C PRO A 32 -7.20 6.36 -3.18
N GLY A 33 -7.14 5.38 -2.28
CA GLY A 33 -6.86 4.00 -2.66
C GLY A 33 -8.10 3.14 -2.73
N HIS A 34 -8.39 2.53 -1.61
CA HIS A 34 -9.33 1.44 -1.54
C HIS A 34 -10.73 1.93 -1.20
N TRP A 35 -11.74 1.16 -1.58
CA TRP A 35 -13.12 1.41 -1.18
C TRP A 35 -13.40 1.05 0.29
N GLY A 36 -12.50 0.28 0.92
CA GLY A 36 -12.60 -0.18 2.30
C GLY A 36 -11.25 -0.15 3.01
N PRO A 37 -11.13 -0.80 4.18
CA PRO A 37 -9.93 -0.74 5.01
C PRO A 37 -8.67 -1.17 4.27
N VAL A 38 -7.56 -0.49 4.58
CA VAL A 38 -6.22 -0.91 4.15
C VAL A 38 -5.68 -1.93 5.14
N TYR A 39 -5.53 -3.18 4.73
CA TYR A 39 -5.06 -4.29 5.58
C TYR A 39 -3.54 -4.43 5.59
N ALA A 40 -2.88 -4.09 4.48
CA ALA A 40 -1.43 -4.16 4.36
C ALA A 40 -0.90 -2.99 3.54
N LEU A 41 0.32 -2.56 3.87
CA LEU A 41 1.00 -1.45 3.22
C LEU A 41 2.52 -1.66 3.31
N GLN A 42 3.18 -1.83 2.17
CA GLN A 42 4.59 -2.15 2.16
C GLN A 42 5.33 -1.44 1.03
N ARG A 43 6.42 -0.75 1.38
CA ARG A 43 7.37 -0.24 0.38
C ARG A 43 8.10 -1.36 -0.33
N HIS A 44 8.38 -1.17 -1.61
CA HIS A 44 9.20 -2.08 -2.38
C HIS A 44 10.65 -2.05 -1.85
N PRO A 45 11.29 -3.21 -1.58
CA PRO A 45 12.59 -3.28 -0.91
C PRO A 45 13.72 -2.58 -1.69
N ASN A 46 13.68 -2.65 -3.02
CA ASN A 46 14.73 -2.08 -3.89
C ASN A 46 14.33 -0.73 -4.53
N PHE A 47 13.06 -0.32 -4.41
CA PHE A 47 12.52 0.84 -5.12
C PHE A 47 11.62 1.62 -4.17
N ALA A 48 12.21 2.36 -3.23
CA ALA A 48 11.51 2.94 -2.09
C ALA A 48 10.38 3.95 -2.41
N LYS A 49 10.33 4.46 -3.65
CA LYS A 49 9.23 5.30 -4.16
C LYS A 49 8.01 4.49 -4.59
N ASN A 50 8.15 3.17 -4.76
CA ASN A 50 7.05 2.27 -5.08
C ASN A 50 6.60 1.54 -3.82
N PHE A 51 5.30 1.31 -3.71
CA PHE A 51 4.72 0.57 -2.59
C PHE A 51 3.51 -0.24 -3.05
N LEU A 52 3.18 -1.29 -2.30
CA LEU A 52 1.93 -2.02 -2.46
C LEU A 52 0.98 -1.71 -1.31
N SER A 53 -0.31 -1.87 -1.56
CA SER A 53 -1.34 -1.88 -0.52
C SER A 53 -2.38 -2.95 -0.78
N VAL A 54 -3.02 -3.41 0.29
CA VAL A 54 -4.13 -4.36 0.27
C VAL A 54 -5.38 -3.71 0.84
N GLY A 55 -6.50 -3.89 0.15
CA GLY A 55 -7.84 -3.47 0.55
C GLY A 55 -8.82 -3.92 -0.52
N ASP A 56 -10.13 -3.70 -0.35
CA ASP A 56 -11.17 -3.95 -1.38
C ASP A 56 -11.00 -5.19 -2.27
N TRP A 57 -10.54 -6.32 -1.69
CA TRP A 57 -10.23 -7.59 -2.38
C TRP A 57 -9.13 -7.50 -3.46
N THR A 58 -8.39 -6.40 -3.52
CA THR A 58 -7.30 -6.16 -4.49
C THR A 58 -5.97 -5.87 -3.80
N VAL A 59 -4.89 -6.12 -4.54
CA VAL A 59 -3.57 -5.53 -4.26
C VAL A 59 -3.34 -4.42 -5.27
N ARG A 60 -2.96 -3.24 -4.80
CA ARG A 60 -2.64 -2.08 -5.65
C ARG A 60 -1.15 -1.74 -5.54
N ILE A 61 -0.54 -1.42 -6.68
CA ILE A 61 0.86 -0.98 -6.77
C ILE A 61 0.88 0.51 -7.09
N TRP A 62 1.64 1.26 -6.32
CA TRP A 62 1.66 2.71 -6.34
C TRP A 62 3.07 3.24 -6.58
N SER A 63 3.14 4.47 -7.06
CA SER A 63 4.34 5.30 -7.03
C SER A 63 4.07 6.58 -6.23
N GLU A 64 4.99 6.98 -5.36
CA GLU A 64 4.91 8.26 -4.64
C GLU A 64 4.96 9.48 -5.61
N GLU A 65 5.35 9.28 -6.86
CA GLU A 65 5.37 10.31 -7.91
C GLU A 65 4.02 10.45 -8.62
N LEU A 66 3.18 9.40 -8.61
CA LEU A 66 1.84 9.36 -9.20
C LEU A 66 0.81 9.32 -8.08
N ARG A 67 0.30 10.50 -7.69
CA ARG A 67 -0.52 10.66 -6.48
C ARG A 67 -2.01 10.46 -6.72
N ASP A 68 -2.44 10.62 -7.97
CA ASP A 68 -3.86 10.63 -8.32
C ASP A 68 -4.44 9.22 -8.41
N ASP A 69 -3.62 8.22 -8.79
CA ASP A 69 -4.05 6.82 -8.90
C ASP A 69 -2.87 5.84 -8.78
N CYS A 70 -3.20 4.57 -8.55
CA CYS A 70 -2.27 3.46 -8.58
C CYS A 70 -1.79 3.17 -10.01
N ILE A 71 -0.58 2.62 -10.13
CA ILE A 71 -0.01 2.24 -11.43
C ILE A 71 -0.78 1.07 -12.02
N MET A 72 -1.10 0.09 -11.18
CA MET A 72 -1.80 -1.13 -11.53
C MET A 72 -2.38 -1.79 -10.29
N TRP A 73 -3.33 -2.69 -10.49
CA TRP A 73 -3.93 -3.49 -9.43
C TRP A 73 -4.29 -4.89 -9.92
N THR A 74 -4.41 -5.82 -8.98
CA THR A 74 -4.85 -7.19 -9.29
C THR A 74 -6.34 -7.23 -9.59
N LYS A 75 -6.78 -8.26 -10.30
CA LYS A 75 -8.22 -8.57 -10.33
C LYS A 75 -8.72 -8.78 -8.90
N PRO A 76 -9.95 -8.35 -8.55
CA PRO A 76 -10.55 -8.65 -7.26
C PRO A 76 -10.54 -10.16 -7.01
N SER A 77 -10.07 -10.56 -5.84
CA SER A 77 -10.05 -11.96 -5.42
C SER A 77 -11.45 -12.39 -4.96
N MET A 78 -11.75 -13.69 -5.10
CA MET A 78 -13.00 -14.26 -4.57
C MET A 78 -13.05 -14.22 -3.04
N HIS A 79 -11.90 -14.30 -2.37
CA HIS A 79 -11.77 -14.22 -0.93
C HIS A 79 -11.03 -12.94 -0.56
N ALA A 80 -11.39 -12.34 0.59
CA ALA A 80 -10.74 -11.12 1.02
C ALA A 80 -9.25 -11.36 1.25
N ILE A 81 -8.43 -10.51 0.64
CA ILE A 81 -6.98 -10.51 0.81
C ILE A 81 -6.69 -9.89 2.18
N THR A 82 -5.97 -10.61 3.02
CA THR A 82 -5.70 -10.26 4.42
C THR A 82 -4.32 -9.63 4.61
N ASP A 83 -3.35 -9.96 3.75
CA ASP A 83 -2.01 -9.38 3.78
C ASP A 83 -1.33 -9.52 2.41
N ALA A 84 -0.29 -8.73 2.15
CA ALA A 84 0.62 -8.94 1.02
C ALA A 84 2.03 -8.45 1.31
N GLN A 85 3.03 -9.15 0.75
CA GLN A 85 4.43 -8.80 0.91
C GLN A 85 5.26 -8.96 -0.37
N TRP A 86 6.08 -7.97 -0.70
CA TRP A 86 7.14 -8.07 -1.70
C TRP A 86 8.15 -9.15 -1.35
N SER A 87 8.60 -9.89 -2.36
CA SER A 87 9.74 -10.79 -2.23
C SER A 87 11.01 -10.01 -1.92
N PRO A 88 11.79 -10.40 -0.89
CA PRO A 88 13.05 -9.73 -0.57
C PRO A 88 14.16 -10.03 -1.59
N THR A 89 13.98 -11.06 -2.42
CA THR A 89 15.02 -11.54 -3.37
C THR A 89 14.63 -11.35 -4.84
N ARG A 90 13.35 -11.11 -5.14
CA ARG A 90 12.85 -10.98 -6.52
C ARG A 90 11.97 -9.72 -6.66
N SER A 91 12.52 -8.66 -7.23
CA SER A 91 11.89 -7.32 -7.33
C SER A 91 10.56 -7.22 -8.10
N SER A 92 10.11 -8.30 -8.76
CA SER A 92 8.86 -8.29 -9.53
C SER A 92 7.81 -9.23 -8.95
N ILE A 93 8.05 -9.75 -7.75
CA ILE A 93 7.19 -10.74 -7.11
C ILE A 93 6.72 -10.19 -5.76
N PHE A 94 5.43 -10.35 -5.49
CA PHE A 94 4.84 -10.23 -4.17
C PHE A 94 3.94 -11.46 -3.93
N TYR A 95 3.60 -11.70 -2.68
CA TYR A 95 2.72 -12.77 -2.24
C TYR A 95 1.54 -12.18 -1.50
N THR A 96 0.41 -12.88 -1.48
CA THR A 96 -0.81 -12.49 -0.78
C THR A 96 -1.32 -13.61 0.09
N THR A 97 -1.96 -13.26 1.21
CA THR A 97 -2.74 -14.20 2.03
C THR A 97 -4.21 -13.85 1.95
N LYS A 98 -5.08 -14.85 2.06
CA LYS A 98 -6.53 -14.70 1.92
C LYS A 98 -7.28 -15.37 3.06
N MET A 99 -8.52 -14.93 3.28
CA MET A 99 -9.38 -15.46 4.36
C MET A 99 -9.69 -16.96 4.27
N ASP A 100 -9.60 -17.56 3.08
CA ASP A 100 -9.78 -19.01 2.88
C ASP A 100 -8.51 -19.82 3.24
N GLY A 101 -7.44 -19.16 3.67
CA GLY A 101 -6.15 -19.78 3.99
C GLY A 101 -5.22 -19.92 2.79
N THR A 102 -5.59 -19.41 1.62
CA THR A 102 -4.73 -19.45 0.42
C THR A 102 -3.55 -18.47 0.55
N LEU A 103 -2.36 -18.93 0.15
CA LEU A 103 -1.16 -18.14 -0.09
C LEU A 103 -0.80 -18.24 -1.59
N ASP A 104 -0.75 -17.11 -2.29
CA ASP A 104 -0.37 -17.05 -3.71
C ASP A 104 0.51 -15.85 -4.07
#